data_AF-A0A2V6DS02-F1
#
_entry.id   AF-A0A2V6DS02-F1
#
_cell.length_a   1.000
_cell.length_b   1.000
_cell.length_c   1.000
_cell.angle_alpha   90.00
_cell.angle_beta   90.00
_cell.angle_gamma   90.00
#
_symmetry.space_group_name_H-M   'P 1'
#
loop_
_entity.id
_entity.type
_entity.pdbx_description
1 polymer ?
#
loop_
_entity_poly.entity_id
_entity_poly.type
_entity_poly.pdbx_seq_one_letter_code
_entity_poly.pdbx_strand_id
1 'polypeptide(L)'
;MAGQCPRLPSALRQAAGAALPRGISASKAFGEKASPLDLHETERKLILQALATTNGNVTAAAKKLGISRRTLHRKINELNAAKKEIASKTEST
;
A
#
# COMPACT_ATOMS: atom_id res chain seq x y z
N MET A 1 -31.29 -14.88 -38.00
CA MET A 1 -31.50 -15.06 -36.54
C MET A 1 -30.75 -13.93 -35.83
N ALA A 2 -31.39 -12.76 -35.65
CA ALA A 2 -30.74 -11.59 -35.06
C ALA A 2 -30.87 -11.66 -33.53
N GLY A 3 -29.74 -11.90 -32.86
CA GLY A 3 -29.65 -11.91 -31.40
C GLY A 3 -29.99 -10.53 -30.83
N GLN A 4 -31.10 -10.45 -30.11
CA GLN A 4 -31.48 -9.25 -29.38
C GLN A 4 -30.62 -9.16 -28.12
N CYS A 5 -29.64 -8.25 -28.11
CA CYS A 5 -28.89 -7.91 -26.91
C CYS A 5 -29.86 -7.33 -25.87
N PRO A 6 -29.97 -7.90 -24.66
CA PRO A 6 -30.85 -7.35 -23.63
C PRO A 6 -30.35 -5.97 -23.23
N ARG A 7 -31.26 -4.99 -23.31
CA ARG A 7 -31.02 -3.62 -22.87
C ARG A 7 -31.02 -3.65 -21.35
N LEU A 8 -29.86 -3.40 -20.75
CA LEU A 8 -29.71 -3.40 -19.29
C LEU A 8 -30.63 -2.33 -18.66
N PRO A 9 -31.32 -2.65 -17.56
CA PRO A 9 -32.23 -1.72 -16.90
C PRO A 9 -31.50 -0.48 -16.37
N SER A 10 -32.18 0.66 -16.43
CA SER A 10 -31.70 2.00 -16.06
C SER A 10 -31.03 2.09 -14.68
N ALA A 11 -31.39 1.19 -13.76
CA ALA A 11 -30.77 1.06 -12.44
C ALA A 11 -29.24 0.86 -12.50
N LEU A 12 -28.73 0.10 -13.48
CA LEU A 12 -27.29 -0.13 -13.62
C LEU A 12 -26.54 1.09 -14.19
N ARG A 13 -27.23 1.91 -15.01
CA ARG A 13 -26.67 3.16 -15.55
C ARG A 13 -26.50 4.24 -14.48
N GLN A 14 -27.36 4.23 -13.45
CA GLN A 14 -27.33 5.25 -12.39
C GLN A 14 -26.24 4.99 -11.34
N ALA A 15 -25.81 3.74 -11.14
CA ALA A 15 -24.79 3.37 -10.17
C ALA A 15 -23.36 3.85 -10.53
N ALA A 16 -23.10 4.18 -11.79
CA ALA A 16 -21.83 4.80 -12.20
C ALA A 16 -21.76 6.31 -11.90
N GLY A 17 -22.90 6.95 -11.58
CA GLY A 17 -23.01 8.39 -11.32
C GLY A 17 -23.25 8.77 -9.85
N ALA A 18 -23.44 7.79 -8.97
CA ALA A 18 -23.69 8.04 -7.55
C ALA A 18 -22.39 8.36 -6.80
N ALA A 19 -22.02 9.64 -6.85
CA ALA A 19 -21.34 10.39 -5.79
C ALA A 19 -20.42 9.58 -4.85
N LEU A 20 -19.30 9.10 -5.36
CA LEU A 20 -18.11 8.96 -4.52
C LEU A 20 -17.73 10.38 -4.04
N PRO A 21 -17.34 10.58 -2.77
CA PRO A 21 -16.93 11.90 -2.28
C PRO A 21 -15.82 12.46 -3.18
N ARG A 22 -16.18 13.49 -3.95
CA ARG A 22 -15.27 14.27 -4.80
C ARG A 22 -14.27 15.01 -3.92
N GLY A 23 -13.19 14.35 -3.53
CA GLY A 23 -12.17 14.99 -2.70
C GLY A 23 -11.02 14.08 -2.29
N ILE A 24 -11.25 12.77 -2.17
CA ILE A 24 -10.16 11.81 -1.99
C ILE A 24 -9.81 11.19 -3.34
N SER A 25 -9.01 11.93 -4.11
CA SER A 25 -8.20 11.27 -5.14
C SER A 25 -7.30 10.29 -4.41
N ALA A 26 -7.39 8.99 -4.72
CA ALA A 26 -6.52 7.98 -4.12
C ALA A 26 -5.04 8.38 -4.23
N SER A 27 -4.68 9.11 -5.29
CA SER A 27 -3.36 9.68 -5.52
C SER A 27 -2.92 10.73 -4.47
N LYS A 28 -3.84 11.43 -3.79
CA LYS A 28 -3.54 12.45 -2.77
C LYS A 28 -3.31 11.85 -1.38
N ALA A 29 -3.88 10.67 -1.09
CA ALA A 29 -3.59 9.93 0.14
C ALA A 29 -2.21 9.22 0.10
N PHE A 30 -1.65 9.02 -1.10
CA PHE A 30 -0.42 8.25 -1.31
C PHE A 30 0.72 9.00 -2.02
N GLY A 31 0.58 10.29 -2.35
CA GLY A 31 1.53 10.94 -3.27
C GLY A 31 1.95 12.35 -2.88
N GLU A 32 3.16 12.48 -2.31
CA GLU A 32 4.06 13.61 -2.67
C GLU A 32 5.56 13.37 -2.39
N LYS A 33 6.02 12.14 -2.08
CA LYS A 33 7.45 11.86 -1.79
C LYS A 33 7.90 10.49 -2.33
N ALA A 34 7.65 10.21 -3.60
CA ALA A 34 8.20 9.02 -4.26
C ALA A 34 9.09 9.47 -5.41
N SER A 35 10.29 9.95 -5.07
CA SER A 35 11.39 10.01 -6.02
C SER A 35 11.68 8.57 -6.48
N PRO A 36 11.84 8.30 -7.79
CA PRO A 36 12.05 6.95 -8.34
C PRO A 36 13.35 6.26 -7.88
N LEU A 37 14.17 6.93 -7.08
CA LEU A 37 15.46 6.43 -6.60
C LEU A 37 15.34 5.59 -5.31
N ASP A 38 14.16 5.47 -4.70
CA ASP A 38 14.04 4.77 -3.42
C ASP A 38 12.88 3.78 -3.33
N LEU A 39 12.91 2.79 -4.23
CA LEU A 39 12.05 1.61 -4.14
C LEU A 39 12.17 0.93 -2.77
N HIS A 40 13.39 0.89 -2.23
CA HIS A 40 13.66 0.32 -0.92
C HIS A 40 12.95 1.12 0.18
N GLU A 41 13.14 2.44 0.30
CA GLU A 41 12.39 3.24 1.28
C GLU A 41 10.89 3.15 1.13
N THR A 42 10.39 3.15 -0.10
CA THR A 42 8.95 3.03 -0.35
C THR A 42 8.45 1.72 0.24
N GLU A 43 9.18 0.63 0.01
CA GLU A 43 8.90 -0.66 0.62
C GLU A 43 9.00 -0.63 2.16
N ARG A 44 10.01 0.04 2.73
CA ARG A 44 10.13 0.22 4.19
C ARG A 44 8.90 0.93 4.76
N LYS A 45 8.49 2.05 4.15
CA LYS A 45 7.34 2.85 4.56
C LYS A 45 6.05 2.03 4.52
N LEU A 46 5.84 1.23 3.48
CA LEU A 46 4.68 0.35 3.35
C LEU A 46 4.63 -0.72 4.46
N ILE A 47 5.78 -1.33 4.79
CA ILE A 47 5.86 -2.32 5.87
C ILE A 47 5.53 -1.69 7.22
N LEU A 48 6.10 -0.51 7.51
CA LEU A 48 5.86 0.22 8.75
C LEU A 48 4.38 0.60 8.88
N GLN A 49 3.77 1.10 7.80
CA GLN A 49 2.35 1.45 7.78
C GLN A 49 1.46 0.21 8.01
N ALA A 50 1.78 -0.93 7.38
CA ALA A 50 1.03 -2.17 7.58
C ALA A 50 1.12 -2.68 9.03
N LEU A 51 2.31 -2.60 9.64
CA LEU A 51 2.52 -2.97 11.04
C LEU A 51 1.79 -2.02 12.01
N ALA A 52 1.84 -0.70 11.76
CA ALA A 52 1.12 0.29 12.55
C ALA A 52 -0.41 0.05 12.50
N THR A 53 -0.96 -0.21 11.31
CA THR A 53 -2.40 -0.48 11.11
C THR A 53 -2.84 -1.83 11.72
N THR A 54 -1.90 -2.71 12.09
CA THR A 54 -2.19 -4.03 12.66
C THR A 54 -1.69 -4.18 14.09
N ASN A 55 -1.30 -3.08 14.74
CA ASN A 55 -0.75 -3.06 16.10
C ASN A 55 0.41 -4.05 16.29
N GLY A 56 1.29 -4.16 15.29
CA GLY A 56 2.46 -5.05 15.34
C GLY A 56 2.16 -6.53 15.03
N ASN A 57 0.94 -6.87 14.59
CA ASN A 57 0.64 -8.24 14.19
C ASN A 57 1.20 -8.56 12.80
N VAL A 58 2.33 -9.27 12.78
CA VAL A 58 3.10 -9.59 11.57
C VAL A 58 2.28 -10.43 10.57
N THR A 59 1.47 -11.37 11.05
CA THR A 59 0.63 -12.21 10.16
C THR A 59 -0.46 -11.37 9.48
N ALA A 60 -1.07 -10.44 10.21
CA ALA A 60 -2.09 -9.55 9.66
C ALA A 60 -1.49 -8.53 8.68
N ALA A 61 -0.31 -7.97 9.00
CA ALA A 61 0.42 -7.08 8.10
C ALA A 61 0.83 -7.79 6.80
N ALA A 62 1.31 -9.03 6.88
CA ALA A 62 1.70 -9.83 5.72
C ALA A 62 0.50 -10.07 4.78
N LYS A 63 -0.66 -10.41 5.35
CA LYS A 63 -1.92 -10.56 4.60
C LYS A 63 -2.33 -9.25 3.90
N LYS A 64 -2.21 -8.11 4.58
CA LYS A 64 -2.52 -6.79 3.99
C LYS A 64 -1.59 -6.41 2.84
N LEU A 65 -0.32 -6.80 2.92
CA LEU A 65 0.69 -6.54 1.88
C LEU A 65 0.69 -7.60 0.76
N GLY A 66 -0.10 -8.67 0.88
CA GLY A 66 -0.13 -9.75 -0.11
C GLY A 66 1.13 -10.62 -0.15
N ILE A 67 1.91 -10.66 0.93
CA ILE A 67 3.14 -11.45 1.02
C ILE A 67 3.07 -12.52 2.11
N SER A 68 3.93 -13.53 2.02
CA SER A 68 4.08 -14.52 3.09
C SER A 68 4.64 -13.90 4.37
N ARG A 69 4.21 -14.42 5.53
CA ARG A 69 4.80 -14.12 6.85
C ARG A 69 6.32 -14.24 6.82
N ARG A 70 6.87 -15.28 6.18
CA ARG A 70 8.32 -15.51 6.07
C ARG A 70 9.02 -14.34 5.39
N THR A 71 8.44 -13.84 4.30
CA THR A 71 8.98 -12.70 3.54
C THR A 71 8.94 -11.43 4.37
N LEU A 72 7.85 -11.19 5.09
CA LEU A 72 7.74 -10.02 5.96
C LEU A 72 8.73 -10.07 7.12
N HIS A 73 8.91 -11.23 7.76
CA HIS A 73 9.91 -11.43 8.81
C HIS A 73 11.33 -11.13 8.31
N ARG A 74 11.69 -11.64 7.12
CA ARG A 74 13.01 -11.36 6.50
C ARG A 74 13.18 -9.87 6.27
N LYS A 75 12.19 -9.22 5.66
CA LYS A 75 12.24 -7.76 5.42
C LYS A 75 12.38 -6.97 6.72
N ILE A 76 11.65 -7.31 7.79
CA ILE A 76 11.79 -6.64 9.09
C ILE A 76 13.22 -6.79 9.65
N ASN A 77 13.83 -7.96 9.51
CA ASN A 77 15.22 -8.17 9.93
C ASN A 77 16.18 -7.28 9.14
N GLU A 78 16.01 -7.19 7.81
CA GLU A 78 16.81 -6.30 6.96
C GLU A 78 16.62 -4.82 7.36
N LEU A 79 15.40 -4.40 7.73
CA LEU A 79 15.12 -3.05 8.20
C LEU A 79 15.82 -2.75 9.52
N ASN A 80 15.81 -3.69 10.47
CA ASN A 80 16.49 -3.55 11.76
C ASN A 80 18.01 -3.50 11.58
N ALA A 81 18.56 -4.36 10.71
CA ALA A 81 19.97 -4.34 10.35
C ALA A 81 20.35 -3.02 9.68
N ALA A 82 19.55 -2.55 8.72
CA ALA A 82 19.77 -1.25 8.08
C ALA A 82 19.67 -0.09 9.08
N LYS A 83 18.70 -0.09 10.01
CA LYS A 83 18.60 0.93 11.07
C LYS A 83 19.87 1.04 11.92
N LYS A 84 20.52 -0.09 12.20
CA LYS A 84 21.76 -0.15 12.98
C LYS A 84 22.93 0.54 12.26
N GLU A 85 23.01 0.40 10.94
CA GLU A 85 24.07 0.99 10.10
C GLU A 85 23.88 2.50 9.84
N ILE A 86 22.63 2.97 9.78
CA ILE A 86 22.33 4.39 9.56
C ILE A 86 22.62 5.19 10.84
N ALA A 87 22.32 4.63 12.02
CA ALA A 87 22.62 5.24 13.31
C ALA A 87 24.13 5.42 13.55
N SER A 88 24.96 4.49 13.08
CA SER A 88 26.43 4.60 13.19
C SER A 88 27.06 5.63 12.24
N LYS A 89 26.32 6.15 11.25
CA LYS A 89 26.83 7.13 10.27
C LYS A 89 26.45 8.58 10.58
N THR A 90 25.51 8.80 11.50
CA THR A 90 25.08 10.14 11.94
C THR A 90 25.87 10.70 13.12
N GLU A 91 26.83 9.93 13.68
CA GLU A 91 27.71 10.32 14.81
C GLU A 91 29.17 10.55 14.37
N SER A 92 29.40 10.87 13.09
CA SER A 92 30.73 11.30 12.62
C SER A 92 30.58 12.51 11.69
N THR A 93 30.23 13.64 12.29
CA THR A 93 30.58 14.99 11.82
C THR A 93 30.66 15.88 13.05
#